data_AF-A0A0F7ZW34-F1
#
_entry.id   AF-A0A0F7ZW34-F1
#
_cell.length_a   1.000
_cell.length_b   1.000
_cell.length_c   1.000
_cell.angle_alpha   90.00
_cell.angle_beta   90.00
_cell.angle_gamma   90.00
#
_symmetry.space_group_name_H-M   'P 1'
#
loop_
_entity.id
_entity.type
_entity.pdbx_description
1 polymer ?
#
loop_
_entity_poly.entity_id
_entity_poly.type
_entity_poly.pdbx_seq_one_letter_code
_entity_poly.pdbx_strand_id
1 'polypeptide(L)'
;MEDLEEAISVARQAITATPLDHPDQPAWLDNLGLRLGDRYSRTGALEDLEEAIDVTRQAITATPLDHPDRPRRLNNLGLRLGDRFSRTGALEDLEEAIDVTRQAITATPLDHPDRPRRLNNLGLRLGDRFSRTGALEDLEEAIGG
;
A
#
# COMPACT_ATOMS: atom_id res chain seq x y z
N MET A 1 -4.08 -23.02 3.75
CA MET A 1 -3.03 -22.47 2.86
C MET A 1 -3.47 -22.68 1.42
N GLU A 2 -3.92 -23.89 1.08
CA GLU A 2 -4.55 -24.23 -0.20
C GLU A 2 -5.63 -23.22 -0.67
N ASP A 3 -6.61 -22.87 0.17
CA ASP A 3 -7.64 -21.87 -0.22
C ASP A 3 -7.08 -20.50 -0.64
N LEU A 4 -5.97 -20.07 -0.01
CA LEU A 4 -5.34 -18.78 -0.32
C LEU A 4 -4.56 -18.85 -1.64
N GLU A 5 -3.89 -19.98 -1.90
CA GLU A 5 -3.19 -20.23 -3.16
C GLU A 5 -4.16 -20.36 -4.32
N GLU A 6 -5.26 -21.10 -4.14
CA GLU A 6 -6.33 -21.21 -5.12
C GLU A 6 -6.91 -19.83 -5.43
N ALA A 7 -7.19 -19.02 -4.40
CA ALA A 7 -7.75 -17.71 -4.62
C ALA A 7 -6.78 -16.73 -5.32
N ILE A 8 -5.47 -16.81 -5.05
CA ILE A 8 -4.45 -16.04 -5.79
C ILE A 8 -4.41 -16.51 -7.25
N SER A 9 -4.45 -17.82 -7.49
CA SER A 9 -4.47 -18.39 -8.84
C SER A 9 -5.67 -17.91 -9.65
N VAL A 10 -6.87 -18.00 -9.08
CA VAL A 10 -8.12 -17.54 -9.70
C VAL A 10 -8.08 -16.03 -9.96
N ALA A 11 -7.58 -15.23 -9.01
CA ALA A 11 -7.44 -13.78 -9.21
C ALA A 11 -6.50 -13.43 -10.38
N ARG A 12 -5.36 -14.12 -10.51
CA ARG A 12 -4.44 -13.94 -11.65
C ARG A 12 -5.09 -14.30 -12.98
N GLN A 13 -5.85 -15.39 -13.02
CA GLN A 13 -6.59 -15.80 -14.23
C GLN A 13 -7.63 -14.75 -14.62
N ALA A 14 -8.40 -14.22 -13.66
CA ALA A 14 -9.39 -13.18 -13.91
C ALA A 14 -8.75 -11.91 -14.51
N ILE A 15 -7.61 -11.47 -13.94
CA ILE A 15 -6.87 -10.30 -14.44
C ILE A 15 -6.34 -10.54 -15.86
N THR A 16 -5.86 -11.75 -16.16
CA THR A 16 -5.32 -12.10 -17.49
C THR A 16 -6.43 -12.21 -18.54
N ALA A 17 -7.62 -12.67 -18.15
CA ALA A 17 -8.75 -12.88 -19.05
C ALA A 17 -9.51 -11.59 -19.39
N THR A 18 -9.21 -10.48 -18.73
CA THR A 18 -9.98 -9.24 -18.85
C THR A 18 -9.18 -8.15 -19.59
N PRO A 19 -9.81 -7.42 -20.52
CA PRO A 19 -9.23 -6.21 -21.09
C PRO A 19 -8.70 -5.22 -20.04
N LEU A 20 -7.57 -4.60 -20.34
CA LEU A 20 -6.91 -3.65 -19.44
C LEU A 20 -7.76 -2.40 -19.14
N ASP A 21 -8.69 -2.05 -20.01
CA ASP A 21 -9.62 -0.92 -19.90
C ASP A 21 -10.93 -1.27 -19.18
N HIS A 22 -11.06 -2.49 -18.67
CA HIS A 22 -12.26 -2.90 -17.95
C HIS A 22 -12.42 -2.11 -16.64
N PRO A 23 -13.62 -1.61 -16.31
CA PRO A 23 -13.84 -0.74 -15.15
C PRO A 23 -13.51 -1.43 -13.80
N ASP A 24 -13.64 -2.75 -13.73
CA ASP A 24 -13.35 -3.53 -12.52
C ASP A 24 -11.88 -4.00 -12.42
N GLN A 25 -11.07 -3.80 -13.49
CA GLN A 25 -9.64 -4.14 -13.49
C GLN A 25 -8.91 -3.60 -12.25
N PRO A 26 -9.12 -2.34 -11.83
CA PRO A 26 -8.45 -1.81 -10.66
C PRO A 26 -8.86 -2.57 -9.38
N ALA A 27 -10.12 -2.99 -9.24
CA ALA A 27 -10.60 -3.68 -8.05
C ALA A 27 -10.02 -5.09 -7.92
N TRP A 28 -9.87 -5.82 -9.02
CA TRP A 28 -9.26 -7.15 -8.99
C TRP A 28 -7.76 -7.12 -8.73
N LEU A 29 -7.05 -6.14 -9.30
CA LEU A 29 -5.64 -5.91 -9.00
C LEU A 29 -5.42 -5.61 -7.50
N ASP A 30 -6.27 -4.78 -6.91
CA ASP A 30 -6.22 -4.48 -5.48
C ASP A 30 -6.54 -5.72 -4.63
N ASN A 31 -7.50 -6.55 -5.03
CA ASN A 31 -7.81 -7.82 -4.36
C ASN A 31 -6.65 -8.81 -4.42
N LEU A 32 -6.01 -8.97 -5.58
CA LEU A 32 -4.83 -9.80 -5.73
C LEU A 32 -3.69 -9.30 -4.82
N GLY A 33 -3.45 -7.99 -4.79
CA GLY A 33 -2.46 -7.39 -3.92
C GLY A 33 -2.73 -7.64 -2.43
N LEU A 34 -4.00 -7.64 -2.00
CA LEU A 34 -4.36 -7.96 -0.61
C LEU A 34 -4.03 -9.42 -0.28
N ARG A 35 -4.39 -10.37 -1.15
CA ARG A 35 -4.12 -11.80 -0.93
C ARG A 35 -2.62 -12.11 -0.93
N LEU A 36 -1.85 -11.46 -1.79
CA LEU A 36 -0.39 -11.58 -1.81
C LEU A 36 0.23 -11.01 -0.52
N GLY A 37 -0.28 -9.87 -0.03
CA GLY A 37 0.10 -9.32 1.27
C GLY A 37 -0.20 -10.29 2.42
N ASP A 38 -1.40 -10.90 2.43
CA ASP A 38 -1.77 -11.90 3.44
C ASP A 38 -0.86 -13.13 3.38
N ARG A 39 -0.48 -13.58 2.17
CA ARG A 39 0.46 -14.70 1.99
C ARG A 39 1.85 -14.33 2.49
N TYR A 40 2.33 -13.12 2.18
CA TYR A 40 3.58 -12.59 2.72
C TYR A 40 3.56 -12.56 4.25
N SER A 41 2.50 -12.03 4.89
CA SER A 41 2.42 -11.99 6.36
C SER A 41 2.49 -13.37 7.02
N ARG A 42 2.08 -14.42 6.30
CA ARG A 42 2.12 -15.81 6.80
C ARG A 42 3.44 -16.53 6.52
N THR A 43 4.08 -16.23 5.40
CA THR A 43 5.23 -17.00 4.90
C THR A 43 6.56 -16.25 5.04
N GLY A 44 6.52 -14.92 5.06
CA GLY A 44 7.69 -14.05 4.98
C GLY A 44 8.38 -14.03 3.62
N ALA A 45 7.76 -14.60 2.57
CA ALA A 45 8.30 -14.65 1.21
C ALA A 45 8.32 -13.25 0.59
N LEU A 46 9.51 -12.72 0.33
CA LEU A 46 9.67 -11.34 -0.16
C LEU A 46 9.06 -11.16 -1.55
N GLU A 47 9.10 -12.21 -2.37
CA GLU A 47 8.54 -12.24 -3.71
C GLU A 47 7.03 -11.95 -3.72
N ASP A 48 6.32 -12.41 -2.69
CA ASP A 48 4.88 -12.12 -2.53
C ASP A 48 4.64 -10.65 -2.23
N LEU A 49 5.51 -10.05 -1.41
CA LEU A 49 5.42 -8.63 -1.08
C LEU A 49 5.73 -7.76 -2.29
N GLU A 50 6.76 -8.11 -3.06
CA GLU A 50 7.13 -7.43 -4.30
C GLU A 50 6.00 -7.48 -5.32
N GLU A 51 5.42 -8.67 -5.56
CA GLU A 51 4.27 -8.81 -6.44
C GLU A 51 3.07 -8.01 -5.92
N ALA A 52 2.82 -8.01 -4.61
CA ALA A 52 1.74 -7.24 -4.00
C ALA A 52 1.90 -5.73 -4.21
N ILE A 53 3.14 -5.22 -4.15
CA ILE A 53 3.47 -3.81 -4.45
C ILE A 53 3.16 -3.50 -5.91
N ASP A 54 3.64 -4.34 -6.84
CA ASP A 54 3.48 -4.11 -8.27
C ASP A 54 2.02 -4.13 -8.72
N VAL A 55 1.23 -5.11 -8.27
CA VAL A 55 -0.20 -5.15 -8.63
C VAL A 55 -0.97 -3.99 -8.01
N THR A 56 -0.56 -3.51 -6.83
CA THR A 56 -1.19 -2.34 -6.20
C THR A 56 -0.86 -1.05 -6.94
N ARG A 57 0.38 -0.90 -7.43
CA ARG A 57 0.75 0.21 -8.31
C ARG A 57 -0.07 0.21 -9.60
N GLN A 58 -0.24 -0.95 -10.24
CA GLN A 58 -1.12 -1.08 -11.40
C GLN A 58 -2.57 -0.70 -11.06
N ALA A 59 -3.08 -1.15 -9.91
CA ALA A 59 -4.41 -0.79 -9.43
C ALA A 59 -4.57 0.72 -9.25
N ILE A 60 -3.56 1.41 -8.71
CA ILE A 60 -3.57 2.88 -8.53
C ILE A 60 -3.52 3.60 -9.89
N THR A 61 -2.68 3.14 -10.82
CA THR A 61 -2.57 3.73 -12.16
C THR A 61 -3.88 3.63 -12.93
N ALA A 62 -4.59 2.50 -12.81
CA ALA A 62 -5.88 2.27 -13.46
C ALA A 62 -7.07 2.94 -12.73
N THR A 63 -6.87 3.54 -11.55
CA THR A 63 -7.94 4.19 -10.78
C THR A 63 -7.96 5.70 -11.04
N PRO A 64 -9.10 6.30 -11.45
CA PRO A 64 -9.24 7.75 -11.57
C PRO A 64 -8.84 8.50 -10.30
N LEU A 65 -8.34 9.73 -10.45
CA LEU A 65 -7.82 10.52 -9.32
C LEU A 65 -8.89 10.84 -8.26
N ASP A 66 -10.14 10.99 -8.68
CA ASP A 66 -11.31 11.31 -7.87
C ASP A 66 -12.08 10.08 -7.37
N HIS A 67 -11.62 8.87 -7.72
CA HIS A 67 -12.31 7.65 -7.35
C HIS A 67 -12.25 7.40 -5.83
N PRO A 68 -13.36 7.03 -5.16
CA PRO A 68 -13.43 6.91 -3.70
C PRO A 68 -12.50 5.84 -3.11
N ASP A 69 -12.16 4.80 -3.88
CA ASP A 69 -11.19 3.77 -3.43
C ASP A 69 -9.72 4.18 -3.59
N ARG A 70 -9.40 5.24 -4.34
CA ARG A 70 -7.99 5.63 -4.59
C ARG A 70 -7.21 5.86 -3.29
N PRO A 71 -7.73 6.58 -2.28
CA PRO A 71 -7.03 6.74 -1.02
C PRO A 71 -6.72 5.40 -0.36
N ARG A 72 -7.67 4.46 -0.34
CA ARG A 72 -7.49 3.13 0.26
C ARG A 72 -6.33 2.36 -0.40
N ARG A 73 -6.28 2.35 -1.73
CA ARG A 73 -5.20 1.72 -2.51
C ARG A 73 -3.83 2.35 -2.22
N LEU A 74 -3.76 3.68 -2.16
CA LEU A 74 -2.53 4.42 -1.81
C LEU A 74 -2.03 4.07 -0.40
N ASN A 75 -2.93 3.98 0.59
CA ASN A 75 -2.53 3.55 1.94
C ASN A 75 -2.04 2.10 1.95
N ASN A 76 -2.66 1.20 1.19
CA ASN A 76 -2.22 -0.18 1.09
C ASN A 76 -0.83 -0.28 0.44
N LEU A 77 -0.53 0.54 -0.58
CA LEU A 77 0.82 0.65 -1.13
C LEU A 77 1.82 1.11 -0.07
N GLY A 78 1.50 2.17 0.68
CA GLY A 78 2.36 2.66 1.74
C GLY A 78 2.64 1.62 2.83
N LEU A 79 1.65 0.78 3.18
CA LEU A 79 1.85 -0.31 4.17
C LEU A 79 2.84 -1.34 3.64
N ARG A 80 2.67 -1.80 2.41
CA ARG A 80 3.57 -2.80 1.79
C ARG A 80 4.99 -2.28 1.59
N LEU A 81 5.15 -1.01 1.24
CA LEU A 81 6.47 -0.37 1.15
C LEU A 81 7.14 -0.27 2.53
N GLY A 82 6.39 0.05 3.59
CA GLY A 82 6.89 0.00 4.97
C GLY A 82 7.30 -1.41 5.42
N ASP A 83 6.53 -2.43 5.03
CA ASP A 83 6.89 -3.82 5.25
C ASP A 83 8.18 -4.18 4.51
N ARG A 84 8.35 -3.72 3.26
CA ARG A 84 9.56 -3.98 2.46
C ARG A 84 10.76 -3.30 3.08
N PHE A 85 10.65 -2.02 3.46
CA PHE A 85 11.67 -1.31 4.23
C PHE A 85 12.07 -2.07 5.51
N SER A 86 11.10 -2.60 6.26
CA SER A 86 11.38 -3.38 7.47
C SER A 86 12.20 -4.64 7.20
N ARG A 87 12.09 -5.21 5.99
CA ARG A 87 12.84 -6.40 5.56
C ARG A 87 14.20 -6.08 4.95
N THR A 88 14.29 -5.02 4.16
CA THR A 88 15.46 -4.70 3.33
C THR A 88 16.35 -3.61 3.94
N GLY A 89 15.76 -2.73 4.75
CA GLY A 89 16.39 -1.50 5.23
C GLY A 89 16.55 -0.42 4.17
N ALA A 90 15.95 -0.59 2.97
CA ALA A 90 16.08 0.35 1.86
C ALA A 90 15.32 1.65 2.16
N LEU A 91 16.05 2.76 2.33
CA LEU A 91 15.46 4.03 2.74
C LEU A 91 14.49 4.58 1.68
N GLU A 92 14.74 4.27 0.41
CA GLU A 92 13.90 4.64 -0.73
C GLU A 92 12.47 4.09 -0.57
N ASP A 93 12.33 2.89 0.00
CA ASP A 93 11.03 2.28 0.26
C ASP A 93 10.27 3.05 1.35
N LEU A 94 10.98 3.51 2.38
CA LEU A 94 10.39 4.29 3.46
C LEU A 94 9.95 5.67 2.98
N GLU A 95 10.78 6.33 2.17
CA GLU A 95 10.46 7.61 1.55
C GLU A 95 9.23 7.50 0.66
N GLU A 96 9.19 6.50 -0.23
CA GLU A 96 8.02 6.25 -1.08
C GLU A 96 6.78 5.94 -0.22
N ALA A 97 6.92 5.15 0.85
CA ALA A 97 5.82 4.83 1.76
C ALA A 97 5.22 6.08 2.43
N ILE A 98 6.06 7.03 2.83
CA ILE A 98 5.64 8.33 3.40
C ILE A 98 4.86 9.12 2.36
N ASP A 99 5.40 9.26 1.15
CA ASP A 99 4.81 10.07 0.08
C ASP A 99 3.45 9.54 -0.36
N VAL A 100 3.31 8.22 -0.57
CA VAL A 100 2.01 7.64 -0.94
C VAL A 100 1.00 7.70 0.20
N THR A 101 1.45 7.65 1.46
CA THR A 101 0.57 7.82 2.63
C THR A 101 0.07 9.26 2.73
N ARG A 102 0.92 10.26 2.48
CA ARG A 102 0.52 11.67 2.39
C ARG A 102 -0.50 11.89 1.28
N GLN A 103 -0.28 11.31 0.08
CA GLN A 103 -1.27 11.34 -1.00
C GLN A 103 -2.60 10.73 -0.58
N ALA A 104 -2.58 9.60 0.13
CA ALA A 104 -3.78 8.96 0.66
C ALA A 104 -4.54 9.87 1.63
N ILE A 105 -3.84 10.58 2.52
CA ILE A 105 -4.42 11.54 3.48
C ILE A 105 -5.01 12.74 2.75
N THR A 106 -4.31 13.32 1.77
CA THR A 106 -4.80 14.45 0.98
C THR A 106 -6.07 14.09 0.21
N ALA A 107 -6.17 12.87 -0.32
CA ALA A 107 -7.33 12.39 -1.04
C ALA A 107 -8.48 11.88 -0.13
N THR A 108 -8.28 11.84 1.19
CA THR A 108 -9.30 11.40 2.16
C THR A 108 -10.03 12.61 2.76
N PRO A 109 -11.37 12.69 2.71
CA PRO A 109 -12.14 13.75 3.37
C PRO A 109 -11.80 13.89 4.86
N LEU A 110 -11.91 15.11 5.40
CA LEU A 110 -11.53 15.41 6.79
C LEU A 110 -12.35 14.61 7.81
N ASP A 111 -13.63 14.37 7.52
CA ASP A 111 -14.60 13.64 8.35
C ASP A 111 -14.61 12.12 8.09
N HIS A 112 -13.76 11.63 7.19
CA HIS A 112 -13.75 10.21 6.83
C HIS A 112 -13.21 9.34 7.99
N PRO A 113 -13.88 8.24 8.35
CA PRO A 113 -13.52 7.42 9.52
C PRO A 113 -12.12 6.79 9.44
N ASP A 114 -11.61 6.51 8.24
CA ASP A 114 -10.23 6.02 8.06
C ASP A 114 -9.13 7.08 8.18
N ARG A 115 -9.46 8.38 8.19
CA ARG A 115 -8.43 9.44 8.19
C ARG A 115 -7.49 9.34 9.40
N PRO A 116 -7.95 9.15 10.64
CA PRO A 116 -7.07 8.99 11.80
C PRO A 116 -6.11 7.81 11.66
N ARG A 117 -6.57 6.68 11.13
CA ARG A 117 -5.73 5.50 10.90
C ARG A 117 -4.60 5.79 9.92
N ARG A 118 -4.88 6.55 8.85
CA ARG A 118 -3.88 6.95 7.85
C ARG A 118 -2.84 7.90 8.44
N LEU A 119 -3.27 8.86 9.27
CA LEU A 119 -2.38 9.77 10.00
C LEU A 119 -1.47 9.01 10.97
N ASN A 120 -2.01 8.06 11.74
CA ASN A 120 -1.22 7.20 12.61
C ASN A 120 -0.14 6.44 11.81
N ASN A 121 -0.50 5.88 10.65
CA ASN A 121 0.46 5.20 9.77
C ASN A 121 1.53 6.14 9.22
N LEU A 122 1.23 7.42 9.00
CA LEU A 122 2.22 8.42 8.62
C LEU A 122 3.18 8.70 9.77
N GLY A 123 2.67 8.92 10.98
CA GLY A 123 3.48 9.17 12.18
C GLY A 123 4.46 8.05 12.48
N LEU A 124 4.04 6.79 12.34
CA LEU A 124 4.93 5.63 12.50
C LEU A 124 6.12 5.67 11.52
N ARG A 125 5.86 5.94 10.23
CA ARG A 125 6.91 5.99 9.20
C ARG A 125 7.85 7.18 9.36
N LEU A 126 7.32 8.33 9.78
CA LEU A 126 8.15 9.50 10.11
C LEU A 126 9.06 9.20 11.30
N GLY A 127 8.56 8.49 12.32
CA GLY A 127 9.36 8.00 13.44
C GLY A 127 10.44 7.01 13.00
N ASP A 128 10.12 6.09 12.09
CA ASP A 128 11.10 5.18 11.49
C ASP A 128 12.18 5.95 10.73
N ARG A 129 11.81 6.97 9.95
CA ARG A 129 12.75 7.79 9.18
C ARG A 129 13.66 8.58 10.12
N PHE A 130 13.09 9.25 11.12
CA PHE A 130 13.84 9.94 12.17
C PHE A 130 14.86 9.02 12.86
N SER A 131 14.44 7.80 13.21
CA SER A 131 15.32 6.82 13.86
C SER A 131 16.51 6.40 12.99
N ARG A 132 16.37 6.49 11.66
CA ARG A 132 17.42 6.14 10.69
C ARG A 132 18.31 7.32 10.29
N THR A 133 17.73 8.51 10.12
CA THR A 133 18.41 9.67 9.53
C THR A 133 18.74 10.76 10.55
N GLY A 134 18.05 10.79 11.69
CA GLY A 134 18.12 11.87 12.67
C GLY A 134 17.45 13.18 12.22
N ALA A 135 16.65 13.16 11.14
CA ALA A 135 15.98 14.34 10.59
C ALA A 135 14.88 14.86 11.53
N LEU A 136 15.16 15.91 12.29
CA LEU A 136 14.27 16.46 13.32
C LEU A 136 12.93 16.96 12.74
N GLU A 137 12.91 17.37 11.48
CA GLU A 137 11.72 17.82 10.76
C GLU A 137 10.62 16.74 10.76
N ASP A 138 11.00 15.46 10.75
CA ASP A 138 10.06 14.33 10.76
C ASP A 138 9.37 14.15 12.11
N LEU A 139 10.08 14.45 13.19
CA LEU A 139 9.55 14.35 14.55
C LEU A 139 8.50 15.43 14.81
N GLU A 140 8.74 16.64 14.30
CA GLU A 140 7.78 17.75 14.39
C GLU A 140 6.49 17.44 13.62
N GLU A 141 6.60 16.88 12.41
CA GLU A 141 5.45 16.46 11.61
C GLU A 141 4.68 15.29 12.25
N ALA A 142 5.37 14.32 12.87
CA ALA A 142 4.73 13.19 13.52
C ALA A 142 3.92 13.58 14.77
N ILE A 143 4.33 14.64 15.49
CA ILE A 143 3.70 15.09 16.74
C ILE A 143 2.64 16.17 16.49
N GLY A 144 2.76 16.95 15.41
CA GLY A 144 1.87 18.07 15.11
C GLY A 144 0.56 17.73 14.37
N GLY A 145 0.36 16.45 14.00
CA GLY A 145 -0.76 15.97 13.19
C GLY A 145 -2.02 15.58 13.95
#